data_AF-A0A516G7K5-F1
#
_entry.id   AF-A0A516G7K5-F1
#
_cell.length_a   1.000
_cell.length_b   1.000
_cell.length_c   1.000
_cell.angle_alpha   90.00
_cell.angle_beta   90.00
_cell.angle_gamma   90.00
#
_symmetry.space_group_name_H-M   'P 1'
#
loop_
_entity.id
_entity.type
_entity.pdbx_description
1 polymer ?
#
loop_
_entity_poly.entity_id
_entity_poly.type
_entity_poly.pdbx_seq_one_letter_code
_entity_poly.pdbx_strand_id
1 'polypeptide(L)'
;MPWLLPVAKLALLIAVLLPFLGVRQSGRILLAYYTGILLLVAFFQNMGDTESFGFAWLIGNTIVQLVVAAWCLIDVIGERTRLRRSTLRRNRLWLLLPMALAFLMPYGIAEERITPAIGSVLWNDAGVTFCMITPVVLGVLLLFPDGVDHRTLSVASFVGLLFGLVNMGVWFVLNSADWWMGVLHLPLVVIAAFGLRESRHQASADRRHRDPIGAR
;
A
#
# COMPACT_ATOMS: atom_id res chain seq x y z
N MET A 1 19.05 13.35 -2.13
CA MET A 1 20.12 12.51 -2.72
C MET A 1 19.47 11.45 -3.63
N PRO A 2 19.76 11.43 -4.94
CA PRO A 2 19.04 10.60 -5.92
C PRO A 2 19.08 9.08 -5.66
N TRP A 3 20.11 8.60 -4.94
CA TRP A 3 20.29 7.18 -4.63
C TRP A 3 19.30 6.63 -3.58
N LEU A 4 18.62 7.50 -2.84
CA LEU A 4 17.65 7.06 -1.82
C LEU A 4 16.44 6.35 -2.46
N LEU A 5 16.03 6.77 -3.66
CA LEU A 5 14.86 6.23 -4.37
C LEU A 5 15.03 4.76 -4.77
N PRO A 6 16.10 4.36 -5.49
CA PRO A 6 16.32 2.95 -5.81
C PRO A 6 16.58 2.11 -4.55
N VAL A 7 17.21 2.68 -3.50
CA VAL A 7 17.39 1.97 -2.23
C VAL A 7 16.06 1.71 -1.54
N ALA A 8 15.15 2.68 -1.52
CA ALA A 8 13.81 2.49 -0.96
C ALA A 8 13.02 1.42 -1.73
N LYS A 9 13.09 1.41 -3.07
CA LYS A 9 12.51 0.35 -3.90
C LYS A 9 13.12 -1.01 -3.62
N LEU A 10 14.45 -1.09 -3.49
CA LEU A 10 15.14 -2.34 -3.17
C LEU A 10 14.72 -2.86 -1.79
N ALA A 11 14.60 -1.98 -0.79
CA ALA A 11 14.12 -2.33 0.53
C ALA A 11 12.67 -2.86 0.49
N LEU A 12 11.77 -2.21 -0.26
CA LEU A 12 10.41 -2.69 -0.51
C LEU A 12 10.43 -4.08 -1.14
N LEU A 13 11.23 -4.27 -2.19
CA LEU A 13 11.35 -5.54 -2.91
C LEU A 13 11.83 -6.66 -1.99
N ILE A 14 12.87 -6.41 -1.20
CA ILE A 14 13.37 -7.38 -0.22
C ILE A 14 12.26 -7.74 0.77
N ALA A 15 11.59 -6.75 1.37
CA ALA A 15 10.50 -6.99 2.33
C ALA A 15 9.37 -7.84 1.73
N VAL A 16 9.03 -7.61 0.46
CA VAL A 16 8.02 -8.36 -0.31
C VAL A 16 8.45 -9.78 -0.63
N LEU A 17 9.74 -10.04 -0.86
CA LEU A 17 10.25 -11.37 -1.24
C LEU A 17 10.39 -12.33 -0.04
N LEU A 18 10.64 -11.82 1.18
CA LEU A 18 10.85 -12.67 2.37
C LEU A 18 9.72 -13.69 2.65
N PRO A 19 8.41 -13.35 2.52
CA PRO A 19 7.32 -14.31 2.68
C PRO A 19 7.38 -15.46 1.67
N PHE A 20 7.76 -15.18 0.42
CA PHE A 20 7.87 -16.20 -0.64
C PHE A 20 9.05 -17.15 -0.42
N LEU A 21 10.13 -16.64 0.18
CA LEU A 21 11.28 -17.43 0.59
C LEU A 21 11.02 -18.29 1.85
N GLY A 22 9.88 -18.09 2.52
CA GLY A 22 9.49 -18.87 3.69
C GLY A 22 10.17 -18.43 4.99
N VAL A 23 10.65 -17.18 5.07
CA VAL A 23 11.23 -16.64 6.30
C VAL A 23 10.17 -16.58 7.39
N ARG A 24 10.45 -17.18 8.55
CA ARG A 24 9.50 -17.36 9.67
C ARG A 24 8.87 -16.06 10.16
N GLN A 25 9.65 -14.97 10.19
CA GLN A 25 9.21 -13.65 10.68
C GLN A 25 8.87 -12.67 9.54
N SER A 26 8.68 -13.17 8.32
CA SER A 26 8.45 -12.33 7.13
C SER A 26 7.27 -11.35 7.26
N GLY A 27 6.16 -11.77 7.87
CA GLY A 27 5.01 -10.89 8.14
C GLY A 27 5.36 -9.71 9.04
N ARG A 28 6.08 -9.98 10.13
CA ARG A 28 6.54 -8.94 11.06
C ARG A 28 7.54 -7.99 10.39
N ILE A 29 8.47 -8.52 9.59
CA ILE A 29 9.45 -7.70 8.86
C ILE A 29 8.76 -6.80 7.83
N LEU A 30 7.81 -7.34 7.05
CA LEU A 30 7.05 -6.59 6.07
C LEU A 30 6.26 -5.44 6.72
N LEU A 31 5.53 -5.73 7.79
CA LEU A 31 4.75 -4.71 8.50
C LEU A 31 5.62 -3.71 9.26
N ALA A 32 6.77 -4.11 9.78
CA ALA A 32 7.72 -3.20 10.42
C ALA A 32 8.34 -2.25 9.39
N TYR A 33 8.74 -2.78 8.23
CA TYR A 33 9.15 -1.96 7.09
C TYR A 33 8.04 -0.99 6.68
N TYR A 34 6.81 -1.49 6.50
CA TYR A 34 5.68 -0.67 6.09
C TYR A 34 5.36 0.43 7.12
N THR A 35 5.41 0.12 8.41
CA THR A 35 5.24 1.10 9.48
C THR A 35 6.33 2.17 9.41
N GLY A 36 7.60 1.77 9.31
CA GLY A 36 8.73 2.70 9.25
C GLY A 36 8.65 3.64 8.05
N ILE A 37 8.36 3.11 6.86
CA ILE A 37 8.23 3.95 5.66
C ILE A 37 7.01 4.86 5.74
N LEU A 38 5.87 4.39 6.27
CA LEU A 38 4.68 5.22 6.45
C LEU A 38 4.93 6.39 7.41
N LEU A 39 5.72 6.20 8.47
CA LEU A 39 6.08 7.32 9.36
C LEU A 39 6.84 8.40 8.59
N LEU A 40 7.80 8.02 7.74
CA LEU A 40 8.53 8.98 6.91
C LEU A 40 7.60 9.67 5.90
N VAL A 41 6.81 8.89 5.16
CA VAL A 41 5.91 9.40 4.13
C VAL A 41 4.83 10.31 4.71
N ALA A 42 4.29 9.97 5.88
CA ALA A 42 3.25 10.76 6.54
C ALA A 42 3.68 12.21 6.78
N PHE A 43 4.94 12.43 7.15
CA PHE A 43 5.49 13.77 7.31
C PHE A 43 6.01 14.32 5.98
N PHE A 44 7.04 13.69 5.40
CA PHE A 44 7.81 14.29 4.30
C PHE A 44 7.05 14.38 2.98
N GLN A 45 6.11 13.46 2.70
CA GLN A 45 5.32 13.52 1.45
C GLN A 45 4.19 14.55 1.51
N ASN A 46 3.84 15.04 2.71
CA ASN A 46 2.68 15.90 2.93
C ASN A 46 3.05 17.34 3.29
N MET A 47 4.34 17.67 3.38
CA MET A 47 4.83 19.03 3.65
C MET A 47 5.74 19.51 2.52
N GLY A 48 5.71 20.81 2.22
CA GLY A 48 6.60 21.40 1.23
C GLY A 48 6.42 22.91 1.12
N ASP A 49 7.44 23.58 0.60
CA ASP A 49 7.39 25.02 0.34
C ASP A 49 6.81 25.29 -1.05
N THR A 50 5.87 26.24 -1.10
CA THR A 50 5.21 26.69 -2.31
C THR A 50 5.64 28.13 -2.61
N GLU A 51 5.81 28.46 -3.89
CA GLU A 51 6.22 29.81 -4.30
C GLU A 51 5.21 30.89 -3.90
N SER A 52 3.92 30.55 -3.88
CA SER A 52 2.83 31.50 -3.63
C SER A 52 2.37 31.59 -2.17
N PHE A 53 2.49 30.50 -1.39
CA PHE A 53 1.95 30.45 -0.02
C PHE A 53 3.01 30.11 1.04
N GLY A 54 4.26 29.92 0.65
CA GLY A 54 5.32 29.45 1.55
C GLY A 54 5.07 28.01 2.00
N PHE A 55 5.34 27.71 3.26
CA PHE A 55 5.19 26.37 3.81
C PHE A 55 3.73 25.88 3.79
N ALA A 56 3.48 24.77 3.10
CA ALA A 56 2.20 24.09 3.05
C ALA A 56 2.29 22.69 3.67
N TRP A 57 1.27 22.31 4.44
CA TRP A 57 1.18 20.98 5.06
C TRP A 57 -0.23 20.39 4.95
N LEU A 58 -0.33 19.25 4.29
CA LEU A 58 -1.54 18.43 4.20
C LEU A 58 -1.75 17.60 5.48
N ILE A 59 -2.12 18.26 6.57
CA ILE A 59 -2.30 17.64 7.91
C ILE A 59 -3.28 16.46 7.87
N GLY A 60 -4.37 16.57 7.09
CA GLY A 60 -5.37 15.51 6.96
C GLY A 60 -4.76 14.20 6.43
N ASN A 61 -3.90 14.29 5.41
CA ASN A 61 -3.20 13.13 4.87
C ASN A 61 -2.24 12.53 5.91
N THR A 62 -1.47 13.40 6.59
CA THR A 62 -0.53 12.98 7.64
C THR A 62 -1.25 12.20 8.74
N ILE A 63 -2.35 12.73 9.29
CA ILE A 63 -3.12 12.05 10.34
C ILE A 63 -3.60 10.68 9.87
N VAL A 64 -4.21 10.61 8.69
CA VAL A 64 -4.77 9.34 8.18
C VAL A 64 -3.67 8.31 7.90
N GLN A 65 -2.51 8.72 7.38
CA GLN A 65 -1.36 7.82 7.20
C GLN A 65 -0.77 7.35 8.54
N LEU A 66 -0.70 8.22 9.55
CA LEU A 66 -0.27 7.86 10.90
C LEU A 66 -1.22 6.86 11.57
N VAL A 67 -2.53 6.95 11.31
CA VAL A 67 -3.49 5.94 11.77
C VAL A 67 -3.17 4.56 11.18
N VAL A 68 -2.86 4.48 9.89
CA VAL A 68 -2.44 3.22 9.26
C VAL A 68 -1.14 2.72 9.89
N ALA A 69 -0.15 3.60 10.07
CA ALA A 69 1.12 3.24 10.70
C ALA A 69 0.93 2.72 12.13
N ALA A 70 0.06 3.36 12.93
CA ALA A 70 -0.24 2.94 14.29
C ALA A 70 -0.87 1.53 14.33
N TRP A 71 -1.83 1.24 13.45
CA TRP A 71 -2.41 -0.11 13.35
C TRP A 71 -1.39 -1.16 12.92
N CYS A 72 -0.51 -0.83 11.97
CA CYS A 72 0.58 -1.70 11.57
C CYS A 72 1.57 -1.94 12.73
N LEU A 73 1.89 -0.91 13.51
CA LEU A 73 2.76 -1.02 14.68
C LEU A 73 2.16 -1.92 15.76
N ILE A 74 0.85 -1.77 16.03
CA ILE A 74 0.12 -2.63 16.98
C ILE A 74 0.17 -4.10 16.52
N ASP A 75 0.04 -4.35 15.22
CA ASP A 75 0.15 -5.69 14.65
C ASP A 75 1.58 -6.25 14.79
N VAL A 76 2.60 -5.44 14.48
CA VAL A 76 4.02 -5.80 14.62
C VAL A 76 4.36 -6.18 16.06
N ILE A 77 3.91 -5.40 17.05
CA ILE A 77 4.15 -5.65 18.47
C ILE A 77 3.36 -6.87 18.96
N GLY A 78 2.12 -7.02 18.51
CA GLY A 78 1.25 -8.13 18.89
C GLY A 78 1.49 -9.44 18.13
N GLU A 79 2.37 -9.43 17.13
CA GLU A 79 2.64 -10.55 16.21
C GLU A 79 1.38 -11.21 15.62
N ARG A 80 0.38 -10.38 15.29
CA ARG A 80 -0.94 -10.87 14.87
C ARG A 80 -0.90 -11.39 13.44
N THR A 81 -0.13 -10.75 12.57
CA THR A 81 0.08 -11.16 11.19
C THR A 81 1.27 -12.10 11.04
N ARG A 82 1.02 -13.31 10.51
CA ARG A 82 2.00 -14.38 10.26
C ARG A 82 1.87 -14.93 8.85
N LEU A 83 2.76 -14.49 7.97
CA LEU A 83 2.81 -14.94 6.58
C LEU A 83 3.61 -16.25 6.51
N ARG A 84 2.94 -17.35 6.16
CA ARG A 84 3.58 -18.67 5.97
C ARG A 84 3.51 -19.05 4.52
N ARG A 85 4.59 -19.60 3.96
CA ARG A 85 4.62 -20.07 2.57
C ARG A 85 3.51 -21.07 2.25
N SER A 86 3.10 -21.88 3.23
CA SER A 86 2.01 -22.86 3.11
C SER A 86 0.62 -22.23 2.98
N THR A 87 0.42 -20.97 3.40
CA THR A 87 -0.87 -20.26 3.31
C THR A 87 -0.97 -19.39 2.05
N LEU A 88 -0.03 -19.54 1.11
CA LEU A 88 -0.06 -18.83 -0.17
C LEU A 88 -1.27 -19.27 -1.00
N ARG A 89 -2.17 -18.33 -1.28
CA ARG A 89 -3.33 -18.58 -2.14
C ARG A 89 -3.00 -18.37 -3.61
N ARG A 90 -2.81 -19.47 -4.33
CA ARG A 90 -2.47 -19.46 -5.77
C ARG A 90 -3.55 -18.81 -6.65
N ASN A 91 -4.82 -18.87 -6.26
CA ASN A 91 -5.91 -18.21 -6.97
C ASN A 91 -5.86 -16.67 -6.90
N ARG A 92 -4.94 -16.10 -6.11
CA ARG A 92 -4.72 -14.65 -5.97
C ARG A 92 -3.43 -14.17 -6.64
N LEU A 93 -2.71 -15.04 -7.35
CA LEU A 93 -1.48 -14.65 -8.06
C LEU A 93 -1.71 -13.55 -9.12
N TRP A 94 -2.94 -13.36 -9.57
CA TRP A 94 -3.31 -12.23 -10.42
C TRP A 94 -3.00 -10.86 -9.78
N LEU A 95 -2.90 -10.77 -8.44
CA LEU A 95 -2.51 -9.56 -7.72
C LEU A 95 -1.07 -9.13 -8.01
N LEU A 96 -0.21 -10.04 -8.47
CA LEU A 96 1.18 -9.72 -8.82
C LEU A 96 1.26 -8.69 -9.95
N LEU A 97 0.30 -8.68 -10.88
CA LEU A 97 0.27 -7.73 -11.99
C LEU A 97 0.04 -6.28 -11.53
N PRO A 98 -1.04 -5.94 -10.79
CA PRO A 98 -1.20 -4.59 -10.25
C PRO A 98 -0.10 -4.23 -9.25
N MET A 99 0.42 -5.18 -8.46
CA MET A 99 1.59 -4.93 -7.60
C MET A 99 2.81 -4.52 -8.41
N ALA A 100 3.12 -5.21 -9.50
CA ALA A 100 4.23 -4.88 -10.38
C ALA A 100 4.04 -3.50 -11.01
N LEU A 101 2.83 -3.17 -11.47
CA LEU A 101 2.54 -1.85 -12.04
C LEU A 101 2.79 -0.72 -11.02
N ALA A 102 2.34 -0.88 -9.77
CA ALA A 102 2.57 0.09 -8.71
C ALA A 102 4.07 0.19 -8.32
N PHE A 103 4.77 -0.94 -8.23
CA PHE A 103 6.19 -0.99 -7.89
C PHE A 103 7.06 -0.33 -8.95
N LEU A 104 6.78 -0.60 -10.23
CA LEU A 104 7.53 -0.06 -11.35
C LEU A 104 7.20 1.42 -11.56
N MET A 105 5.92 1.80 -11.43
CA MET A 105 5.40 3.14 -11.68
C MET A 105 5.96 3.73 -12.99
N PRO A 106 5.70 3.10 -14.15
CA PRO A 106 6.31 3.49 -15.41
C PRO A 106 5.76 4.84 -15.88
N TYR A 107 6.50 5.93 -15.71
CA TYR A 107 6.15 7.24 -16.26
C TYR A 107 7.37 7.99 -16.81
N GLY A 108 7.12 8.97 -17.66
CA GLY A 108 8.08 9.96 -18.11
C GLY A 108 7.43 11.33 -18.14
N ILE A 109 8.26 12.37 -18.23
CA ILE A 109 7.80 13.74 -18.42
C ILE A 109 8.12 14.10 -19.87
N ALA A 110 7.09 14.34 -20.66
CA ALA A 110 7.20 14.78 -22.05
C ALA A 110 6.29 15.98 -22.22
N GLU A 111 6.81 17.09 -22.76
CA GLU A 111 6.05 18.34 -22.95
C GLU A 111 5.35 18.81 -21.65
N GLU A 112 6.05 18.72 -20.52
CA GLU A 112 5.53 19.05 -19.17
C GLU A 112 4.35 18.19 -18.70
N ARG A 113 4.06 17.08 -19.38
CA ARG A 113 2.97 16.15 -19.05
C ARG A 113 3.50 14.79 -18.65
N ILE A 114 2.73 14.11 -17.82
CA ILE A 114 3.05 12.77 -17.38
C ILE A 114 2.56 11.75 -18.41
N THR A 115 3.50 11.04 -19.03
CA THR A 115 3.26 10.07 -20.11
C THR A 115 3.79 8.70 -19.73
N PRO A 116 3.27 7.60 -20.32
CA PRO A 116 3.80 6.27 -20.09
C PRO A 116 5.23 6.14 -20.63
N ALA A 117 6.18 5.82 -19.74
CA ALA A 117 7.56 5.54 -20.12
C ALA A 117 8.23 4.57 -19.13
N ILE A 118 9.22 3.80 -19.60
CA ILE A 118 9.92 2.79 -18.78
C ILE A 118 11.26 3.33 -18.24
N GLY A 119 11.82 4.37 -18.87
CA GLY A 119 13.18 4.85 -18.56
C GLY A 119 13.42 5.29 -17.12
N SER A 120 12.38 5.74 -16.41
CA SER A 120 12.48 6.25 -15.03
C SER A 120 12.23 5.17 -13.95
N VAL A 121 11.89 3.94 -14.34
CA VAL A 121 11.36 2.91 -13.43
C VAL A 121 12.26 2.62 -12.24
N LEU A 122 13.58 2.73 -12.37
CA LEU A 122 14.52 2.52 -11.26
C LEU A 122 14.65 3.73 -10.34
N TRP A 123 14.44 4.93 -10.87
CA TRP A 123 14.79 6.20 -10.23
C TRP A 123 13.60 7.01 -9.76
N ASN A 124 12.38 6.53 -10.00
CA ASN A 124 11.17 7.23 -9.57
C ASN A 124 10.80 6.98 -8.09
N ASP A 125 9.83 7.74 -7.63
CA ASP A 125 9.42 7.83 -6.22
C ASP A 125 8.50 6.71 -5.75
N ALA A 126 8.29 5.64 -6.53
CA ALA A 126 7.35 4.57 -6.15
C ALA A 126 7.70 3.92 -4.80
N GLY A 127 8.99 3.83 -4.47
CA GLY A 127 9.46 3.25 -3.21
C GLY A 127 9.25 4.13 -1.97
N VAL A 128 8.84 5.39 -2.16
CA VAL A 128 8.63 6.39 -1.10
C VAL A 128 7.26 7.08 -1.19
N THR A 129 6.37 6.59 -2.06
CA THR A 129 5.03 7.17 -2.24
C THR A 129 3.98 6.24 -1.66
N PHE A 130 3.13 6.76 -0.77
CA PHE A 130 2.05 5.99 -0.12
C PHE A 130 1.25 5.17 -1.15
N CYS A 131 0.76 5.83 -2.20
CA CYS A 131 -0.09 5.23 -3.21
C CYS A 131 0.55 4.06 -3.99
N MET A 132 1.89 3.98 -3.99
CA MET A 132 2.64 2.95 -4.72
C MET A 132 3.15 1.85 -3.78
N ILE A 133 3.54 2.19 -2.55
CA ILE A 133 3.95 1.22 -1.52
C ILE A 133 2.75 0.39 -1.04
N THR A 134 1.64 1.05 -0.72
CA THR A 134 0.45 0.42 -0.14
C THR A 134 -0.14 -0.71 -0.99
N PRO A 135 -0.35 -0.59 -2.32
CA PRO A 135 -0.85 -1.72 -3.12
C PRO A 135 0.12 -2.91 -3.13
N VAL A 136 1.43 -2.65 -3.10
CA VAL A 136 2.43 -3.73 -3.05
C VAL A 136 2.34 -4.48 -1.73
N VAL A 137 2.30 -3.76 -0.60
CA VAL A 137 2.18 -4.37 0.73
C VAL A 137 0.84 -5.09 0.90
N LEU A 138 -0.27 -4.45 0.55
CA LEU A 138 -1.61 -5.07 0.61
C LEU A 138 -1.69 -6.29 -0.30
N GLY A 139 -1.09 -6.25 -1.49
CA GLY A 139 -1.04 -7.39 -2.39
C GLY A 139 -0.37 -8.60 -1.75
N VAL A 140 0.76 -8.42 -1.05
CA VAL A 140 1.39 -9.49 -0.27
C VAL A 140 0.47 -10.00 0.83
N LEU A 141 -0.14 -9.12 1.63
CA LEU A 141 -1.07 -9.55 2.69
C LEU A 141 -2.23 -10.37 2.10
N LEU A 142 -2.75 -9.98 0.94
CA LEU A 142 -3.86 -10.65 0.28
C LEU A 142 -3.48 -11.98 -0.37
N LEU A 143 -2.21 -12.18 -0.74
CA LEU A 143 -1.67 -13.46 -1.18
C LEU A 143 -1.58 -14.48 -0.03
N PHE A 144 -1.49 -14.02 1.22
CA PHE A 144 -1.36 -14.85 2.44
C PHE A 144 -2.47 -14.57 3.47
N PRO A 145 -3.75 -14.55 3.07
CA PRO A 145 -4.82 -13.95 3.88
C PRO A 145 -5.12 -14.66 5.20
N ASP A 146 -4.87 -15.97 5.29
CA ASP A 146 -5.25 -16.80 6.43
C ASP A 146 -4.45 -16.46 7.71
N GLY A 147 -3.31 -15.79 7.54
CA GLY A 147 -2.44 -15.38 8.64
C GLY A 147 -2.43 -13.88 8.87
N VAL A 148 -3.32 -13.09 8.25
CA VAL A 148 -3.30 -11.63 8.35
C VAL A 148 -4.34 -11.14 9.36
N ASP A 149 -3.99 -10.16 10.18
CA ASP A 149 -4.95 -9.49 11.05
C ASP A 149 -5.95 -8.67 10.24
N HIS A 150 -7.24 -9.01 10.38
CA HIS A 150 -8.31 -8.36 9.63
C HIS A 150 -8.42 -6.86 9.89
N ARG A 151 -8.02 -6.36 11.07
CA ARG A 151 -8.12 -4.92 11.42
C ARG A 151 -7.02 -4.15 10.70
N THR A 152 -5.79 -4.64 10.73
CA THR A 152 -4.67 -4.07 9.96
C THR A 152 -5.00 -4.02 8.48
N LEU A 153 -5.47 -5.15 7.93
CA LEU A 153 -5.88 -5.23 6.53
C LEU A 153 -7.02 -4.26 6.22
N SER A 154 -8.02 -4.16 7.10
CA SER A 154 -9.18 -3.27 6.90
C SER A 154 -8.78 -1.79 6.90
N VAL A 155 -7.99 -1.35 7.87
CA VAL A 155 -7.59 0.07 8.01
C VAL A 155 -6.71 0.49 6.84
N ALA A 156 -5.69 -0.30 6.52
CA ALA A 156 -4.80 -0.01 5.40
C ALA A 156 -5.55 -0.03 4.05
N SER A 157 -6.48 -0.98 3.87
CA SER A 157 -7.32 -1.04 2.66
C SER A 157 -8.30 0.12 2.57
N PHE A 158 -8.96 0.51 3.67
CA PHE A 158 -9.90 1.63 3.65
C PHE A 158 -9.20 2.95 3.29
N VAL A 159 -8.08 3.23 3.95
CA VAL A 159 -7.29 4.43 3.69
C VAL A 159 -6.69 4.39 2.28
N GLY A 160 -6.16 3.25 1.86
CA GLY A 160 -5.66 3.05 0.50
C GLY A 160 -6.74 3.33 -0.56
N LEU A 161 -7.95 2.81 -0.36
CA LEU A 161 -9.07 3.04 -1.27
C LEU A 161 -9.46 4.53 -1.31
N LEU A 162 -9.51 5.21 -0.17
CA LEU A 162 -9.80 6.65 -0.09
C LEU A 162 -8.78 7.46 -0.89
N PHE A 163 -7.48 7.25 -0.66
CA PHE A 163 -6.42 7.94 -1.41
C PHE A 163 -6.46 7.62 -2.90
N GLY A 164 -6.72 6.36 -3.27
CA GLY A 164 -6.82 5.94 -4.65
C GLY A 164 -7.97 6.62 -5.39
N LEU A 165 -9.16 6.67 -4.78
CA LEU A 165 -10.33 7.32 -5.37
C LEU A 165 -10.17 8.83 -5.50
N VAL A 166 -9.62 9.50 -4.47
CA VAL A 166 -9.35 10.94 -4.53
C VAL A 166 -8.34 11.24 -5.64
N ASN A 167 -7.24 10.49 -5.73
CA ASN A 167 -6.26 10.68 -6.80
C ASN A 167 -6.83 10.39 -8.19
N MET A 168 -7.66 9.35 -8.35
CA MET A 168 -8.36 9.12 -9.61
C MET A 168 -9.25 10.31 -9.99
N GLY A 169 -10.00 10.88 -9.04
CA GLY A 169 -10.79 12.09 -9.27
C GLY A 169 -9.93 13.28 -9.72
N VAL A 170 -8.79 13.51 -9.06
CA VAL A 170 -7.86 14.57 -9.45
C VAL A 170 -7.34 14.34 -10.87
N TRP A 171 -6.76 13.18 -11.17
CA TRP A 171 -6.05 12.95 -12.42
C TRP A 171 -6.94 12.64 -13.63
N PHE A 172 -8.19 12.18 -13.43
CA PHE A 172 -9.11 11.96 -14.54
C PHE A 172 -10.13 13.10 -14.74
N VAL A 173 -10.44 13.88 -13.70
CA VAL A 173 -11.46 14.93 -13.77
C VAL A 173 -10.86 16.33 -13.69
N LEU A 174 -10.02 16.60 -12.68
CA LEU A 174 -9.51 17.96 -12.44
C LEU A 174 -8.27 18.29 -13.29
N ASN A 175 -7.40 17.30 -13.53
CA ASN A 175 -6.20 17.42 -14.33
C ASN A 175 -6.09 16.24 -15.33
N SER A 176 -7.08 16.14 -16.21
CA SER A 176 -7.20 15.06 -17.22
C SER A 176 -6.05 15.02 -18.24
N ALA A 177 -5.29 16.11 -18.34
CA ALA A 177 -4.04 16.17 -19.09
C ALA A 177 -3.02 15.11 -18.66
N ASP A 178 -2.96 14.80 -17.37
CA ASP A 178 -2.05 13.83 -16.76
C ASP A 178 -2.78 12.52 -16.42
N TRP A 179 -3.73 12.11 -17.28
CA TRP A 179 -4.55 10.89 -17.09
C TRP A 179 -3.73 9.64 -16.77
N TRP A 180 -2.49 9.55 -17.25
CA TRP A 180 -1.60 8.43 -16.97
C TRP A 180 -1.31 8.29 -15.47
N MET A 181 -1.20 9.39 -14.73
CA MET A 181 -1.10 9.34 -13.27
C MET A 181 -2.36 8.72 -12.64
N GLY A 182 -3.53 8.98 -13.20
CA GLY A 182 -4.78 8.32 -12.79
C GLY A 182 -4.70 6.80 -12.98
N VAL A 183 -4.16 6.34 -14.11
CA VAL A 183 -3.96 4.90 -14.39
C VAL A 183 -3.01 4.27 -13.39
N LEU A 184 -1.92 4.95 -13.03
CA LEU A 184 -0.95 4.45 -12.03
C LEU A 184 -1.56 4.30 -10.62
N HIS A 185 -2.72 4.91 -10.34
CA HIS A 185 -3.45 4.72 -9.08
C HIS A 185 -4.47 3.57 -9.10
N LEU A 186 -4.78 2.99 -10.28
CA LEU A 186 -5.68 1.84 -10.38
C LEU A 186 -5.24 0.63 -9.52
N PRO A 187 -3.95 0.26 -9.44
CA PRO A 187 -3.50 -0.81 -8.55
C PRO A 187 -3.93 -0.61 -7.10
N LEU A 188 -3.80 0.62 -6.58
CA LEU A 188 -4.21 0.95 -5.23
C LEU A 188 -5.72 0.74 -5.06
N VAL A 189 -6.54 1.25 -5.96
CA VAL A 189 -8.00 1.11 -5.89
C VAL A 189 -8.43 -0.36 -5.95
N VAL A 190 -7.90 -1.14 -6.91
CA VAL A 190 -8.26 -2.55 -7.10
C VAL A 190 -7.86 -3.40 -5.90
N ILE A 191 -6.61 -3.29 -5.46
CA ILE A 191 -6.08 -4.10 -4.36
C ILE A 191 -6.74 -3.68 -3.04
N ALA A 192 -6.93 -2.38 -2.79
CA ALA A 192 -7.57 -1.89 -1.58
C ALA A 192 -9.05 -2.29 -1.50
N ALA A 193 -9.81 -2.20 -2.60
CA ALA A 193 -11.19 -2.68 -2.63
C ALA A 193 -11.27 -4.19 -2.33
N PHE A 194 -10.38 -4.98 -2.92
CA PHE A 194 -10.30 -6.41 -2.66
C PHE A 194 -9.90 -6.71 -1.20
N GLY A 195 -8.95 -5.96 -0.65
CA GLY A 195 -8.51 -6.07 0.74
C GLY A 195 -9.59 -5.73 1.75
N LEU A 196 -10.39 -4.69 1.48
CA LEU A 196 -11.51 -4.31 2.33
C LEU A 196 -12.65 -5.33 2.27
N ARG A 197 -12.89 -5.96 1.12
CA ARG A 197 -13.82 -7.09 1.00
C ARG A 197 -13.32 -8.26 1.83
N GLU A 198 -12.05 -8.62 1.70
CA GLU A 198 -11.45 -9.75 2.41
C GLU A 198 -11.47 -9.54 3.94
N SER A 199 -11.11 -8.36 4.42
CA SER A 199 -11.12 -8.06 5.86
C SER A 199 -12.51 -8.22 6.49
N ARG A 200 -13.57 -7.84 5.76
CA ARG A 200 -14.97 -8.02 6.18
C ARG A 200 -15.38 -9.49 6.24
N HIS A 201 -14.94 -10.30 5.26
CA HIS A 201 -15.17 -11.76 5.28
C HIS A 201 -14.51 -12.40 6.50
N GLN A 202 -13.26 -12.04 6.80
CA GLN A 202 -12.53 -12.53 7.96
C GLN A 202 -13.18 -12.10 9.29
N ALA A 203 -13.57 -10.82 9.41
CA ALA A 203 -14.23 -10.32 10.61
C ALA A 203 -15.57 -11.03 10.89
N SER A 204 -16.32 -11.35 9.84
CA SER A 204 -17.59 -12.09 9.95
C SER A 204 -17.38 -13.55 10.38
N ALA A 205 -16.29 -14.18 9.91
CA ALA A 205 -15.92 -15.52 10.32
C ALA A 205 -15.49 -15.58 11.80
N ASP A 206 -14.68 -14.61 12.26
CA ASP A 206 -14.25 -14.52 13.67
C ASP A 206 -15.46 -14.33 14.61
N ARG A 207 -16.42 -13.47 14.24
CA ARG A 207 -17.66 -13.27 15.02
C ARG A 207 -18.48 -14.55 15.15
N ARG A 208 -18.67 -15.29 14.05
CA ARG A 208 -19.40 -16.57 14.06
C ARG A 208 -18.73 -17.64 14.94
N HIS A 209 -17.41 -17.60 15.06
CA HIS A 209 -16.68 -18.52 15.93
C HIS A 209 -16.81 -18.16 17.41
N ARG A 210 -16.94 -16.87 17.75
CA ARG A 210 -17.08 -16.39 19.13
C ARG A 210 -18.49 -16.54 19.72
N ASP A 211 -19.54 -16.58 18.90
CA ASP A 211 -20.93 -16.76 19.34
C ASP A 211 -21.55 -18.10 18.87
N PRO A 212 -21.14 -19.26 19.43
CA PRO A 212 -21.69 -20.57 19.03
C PRO A 212 -23.14 -20.81 19.51
N ILE A 213 -23.73 -19.93 20.32
CA ILE A 213 -24.99 -20.19 21.05
C ILE A 213 -26.25 -19.66 20.32
N GLY A 214 -26.10 -18.88 19.24
CA GLY A 214 -27.23 -18.26 18.52
C GLY A 214 -27.84 -19.05 17.36
N ALA A 215 -27.38 -20.28 17.08
CA ALA A 215 -27.86 -21.09 15.96
C ALA A 215 -28.59 -22.34 16.46
N ARG A 216 -29.78 -22.15 17.04
CA ARG A 216 -30.81 -23.18 17.19
C ARG A 216 -32.17 -22.55 16.97
#